data_AF-A0A9Q7VSA5-F1
#
_entry.id   AF-A0A9Q7VSA5-F1
#
_cell.length_a   1.000
_cell.length_b   1.000
_cell.length_c   1.000
_cell.angle_alpha   90.00
_cell.angle_beta   90.00
_cell.angle_gamma   90.00
#
_symmetry.space_group_name_H-M   'P 1'
#
loop_
_entity.id
_entity.type
_entity.pdbx_description
1 polymer ?
#
loop_
_entity_poly.entity_id
_entity_poly.type
_entity_poly.pdbx_seq_one_letter_code
_entity_poly.pdbx_strand_id
1 'polypeptide(L)'
;MKKINLILGAALALYLAYQAYGSFYYGTPYQGRDYSADQAFYYQKYRLFSWRTWIPTMTMPGDGDSSRYSVGGYLRVFKADGTLVGQSYDGCIAVVEVFWYDDAVGGFGCSEHLIALPTKATTG
;
A
#
# COMPACT_ATOMS: atom_id res chain seq x y z
N MET A 1 10.07 35.20 22.19
CA MET A 1 8.93 35.13 21.26
C MET A 1 9.35 34.79 19.82
N LYS A 2 10.12 35.63 19.09
CA LYS A 2 10.55 35.31 17.70
C LYS A 2 11.25 33.96 17.52
N LYS A 3 12.20 33.60 18.40
CA LYS A 3 12.92 32.30 18.35
C LYS A 3 11.99 31.10 18.59
N ILE A 4 11.01 31.23 19.48
CA ILE A 4 10.05 30.14 19.80
C ILE A 4 9.12 29.90 18.60
N ASN A 5 8.62 30.96 17.97
CA ASN A 5 7.78 30.83 16.78
C ASN A 5 8.54 30.21 15.59
N LEU A 6 9.83 30.50 15.45
CA LEU A 6 10.70 29.86 14.45
C LEU A 6 10.86 28.35 14.72
N ILE A 7 11.09 27.96 15.97
CA ILE A 7 11.21 26.55 16.35
C ILE A 7 9.90 25.80 16.10
N LEU A 8 8.76 26.37 16.51
CA LEU A 8 7.44 25.79 16.28
C LEU A 8 7.12 25.69 14.78
N GLY A 9 7.46 26.72 14.00
CA GLY A 9 7.29 26.70 12.55
C GLY A 9 8.12 25.62 11.86
N ALA A 10 9.38 25.45 12.27
CA ALA A 10 10.26 24.39 11.75
C ALA A 10 9.76 22.99 12.14
N ALA A 11 9.33 22.80 13.39
CA ALA A 11 8.75 21.53 13.85
C ALA A 11 7.48 21.17 13.07
N LEU A 12 6.60 22.16 12.84
CA LEU A 12 5.40 21.96 12.03
C LEU A 12 5.74 21.61 10.58
N ALA A 13 6.71 22.28 9.97
CA ALA A 13 7.14 21.99 8.61
C ALA A 13 7.68 20.56 8.47
N LEU A 14 8.52 20.11 9.42
CA LEU A 14 9.03 18.74 9.45
C LEU A 14 7.91 17.71 9.61
N TYR A 15 6.95 17.98 10.50
CA TYR A 15 5.79 17.10 10.68
C TYR A 15 4.95 16.99 9.39
N LEU A 16 4.65 18.11 8.73
CA LEU A 16 3.90 18.11 7.48
C LEU A 16 4.65 17.41 6.34
N ALA A 17 5.97 17.61 6.26
CA ALA A 17 6.81 16.89 5.29
C ALA A 17 6.79 15.37 5.52
N TYR A 18 6.84 14.94 6.79
CA TYR A 18 6.75 13.53 7.16
C TYR A 18 5.37 12.94 6.80
N GLN A 19 4.28 13.64 7.12
CA GLN A 19 2.92 13.21 6.76
C GLN A 19 2.72 13.15 5.24
N ALA A 20 3.25 14.13 4.51
CA ALA A 20 3.23 14.15 3.06
C ALA A 20 4.04 12.98 2.48
N TYR A 21 5.23 12.69 3.01
CA TYR A 21 6.01 11.54 2.58
C TYR A 21 5.25 10.23 2.81
N GLY A 22 4.67 10.05 4.00
CA GLY A 22 3.84 8.89 4.33
C GLY A 22 2.65 8.73 3.37
N SER A 23 1.99 9.83 3.03
CA SER A 23 0.76 9.80 2.22
C SER A 23 1.02 9.66 0.72
N PHE A 24 1.98 10.40 0.18
CA PHE A 24 2.23 10.49 -1.26
C PHE A 24 3.27 9.50 -1.79
N TYR A 25 4.19 9.01 -0.94
CA TYR A 25 5.24 8.09 -1.37
C TYR A 25 5.11 6.70 -0.73
N TYR A 26 4.89 6.62 0.59
CA TYR A 26 4.79 5.33 1.25
C TYR A 26 3.40 4.70 1.13
N GLY A 27 2.36 5.53 1.17
CA GLY A 27 0.95 5.13 1.19
C GLY A 27 0.46 4.72 2.57
N THR A 28 -0.87 4.57 2.69
CA THR A 28 -1.53 4.08 3.90
C THR A 28 -2.09 2.68 3.68
N PRO A 29 -2.12 1.81 4.71
CA PRO A 29 -2.75 0.49 4.58
C PRO A 29 -4.22 0.62 4.15
N TYR A 30 -4.56 -0.03 3.05
CA TYR A 30 -5.90 0.01 2.47
C TYR A 30 -6.78 -1.15 2.94
N GLN A 31 -6.16 -2.30 3.26
CA GLN A 31 -6.83 -3.48 3.78
C GLN A 31 -6.06 -4.06 4.97
N GLY A 32 -6.70 -5.01 5.67
CA GLY A 32 -6.03 -5.83 6.67
C GLY A 32 -4.87 -6.65 6.09
N ARG A 33 -4.05 -7.20 6.97
CA ARG A 33 -3.01 -8.17 6.60
C ARG A 33 -3.69 -9.48 6.19
N ASP A 34 -3.32 -9.99 5.05
CA ASP A 34 -3.74 -11.31 4.58
C ASP A 34 -2.52 -12.22 4.66
N TYR A 35 -2.63 -13.32 5.43
CA TYR A 35 -1.50 -14.19 5.74
C TYR A 35 -1.48 -15.41 4.81
N SER A 36 -0.27 -15.88 4.52
CA SER A 36 -0.08 -17.21 3.91
C SER A 36 -0.64 -18.30 4.81
N ALA A 37 -0.92 -19.49 4.25
CA ALA A 37 -1.54 -20.60 4.98
C ALA A 37 -0.74 -21.04 6.24
N ASP A 38 0.57 -20.86 6.22
CA ASP A 38 1.49 -21.17 7.32
C ASP A 38 1.80 -19.98 8.23
N GLN A 39 1.16 -18.83 7.99
CA GLN A 39 1.36 -17.57 8.70
C GLN A 39 2.81 -17.03 8.69
N ALA A 40 3.68 -17.54 7.83
CA ALA A 40 5.07 -17.08 7.73
C ALA A 40 5.20 -15.72 7.02
N PHE A 41 4.27 -15.44 6.11
CA PHE A 41 4.23 -14.21 5.34
C PHE A 41 2.84 -13.58 5.39
N TYR A 42 2.78 -12.28 5.13
CA TYR A 42 1.52 -11.60 4.84
C TYR A 42 1.71 -10.60 3.71
N TYR A 43 0.66 -10.39 2.93
CA TYR A 43 0.60 -9.25 2.03
C TYR A 43 -0.34 -8.18 2.58
N GLN A 44 -0.08 -6.94 2.18
CA GLN A 44 -0.95 -5.81 2.48
C GLN A 44 -0.90 -4.80 1.34
N LYS A 45 -2.07 -4.32 0.95
CA LYS A 45 -2.20 -3.26 -0.06
C LYS A 45 -2.07 -1.90 0.61
N TYR A 46 -1.23 -1.04 0.06
CA TYR A 46 -1.04 0.34 0.47
C TYR A 46 -1.59 1.26 -0.61
N ARG A 47 -2.47 2.19 -0.25
CA ARG A 47 -3.02 3.18 -1.18
C ARG A 47 -2.27 4.49 -1.03
N LEU A 48 -1.87 5.10 -2.14
CA LEU A 48 -1.32 6.45 -2.12
C LEU A 48 -2.44 7.48 -1.99
N PHE A 49 -2.10 8.61 -1.42
CA PHE A 49 -3.01 9.74 -1.36
C PHE A 49 -3.37 10.20 -2.77
N SER A 50 -4.67 10.45 -2.98
CA SER A 50 -5.17 11.06 -4.21
C SER A 50 -6.38 11.92 -3.88
N TRP A 51 -6.35 13.16 -4.37
CA TRP A 51 -7.48 14.08 -4.26
C TRP A 51 -8.76 13.52 -4.90
N ARG A 52 -8.64 12.60 -5.87
CA ARG A 52 -9.78 11.93 -6.52
C ARG A 52 -10.60 11.06 -5.56
N THR A 53 -10.03 10.67 -4.41
CA THR A 53 -10.77 9.89 -3.40
C THR A 53 -11.81 10.70 -2.64
N TRP A 54 -11.72 12.03 -2.66
CA TRP A 54 -12.61 12.90 -1.91
C TRP A 54 -13.92 13.19 -2.65
N ILE A 55 -13.92 12.99 -3.97
CA ILE A 55 -15.09 13.18 -4.82
C ILE A 55 -15.39 11.81 -5.43
N PRO A 56 -16.31 11.02 -4.86
CA PRO A 56 -16.71 9.76 -5.47
C PRO A 56 -17.23 10.05 -6.87
N THR A 57 -16.72 9.32 -7.85
CA THR A 57 -17.15 9.44 -9.24
C THR A 57 -17.91 8.18 -9.61
N MET A 58 -19.01 8.34 -10.34
CA MET A 58 -19.74 7.22 -10.93
C MET A 58 -19.80 7.47 -12.43
N THR A 59 -19.28 6.52 -13.21
CA THR A 59 -19.22 6.67 -14.68
C THR A 59 -20.59 6.33 -15.30
N MET A 60 -21.31 5.37 -14.72
CA MET A 60 -22.68 5.00 -15.08
C MET A 60 -23.52 4.68 -13.83
N PRO A 61 -24.86 4.83 -13.89
CA PRO A 61 -25.74 4.34 -12.83
C PRO A 61 -25.56 2.83 -12.64
N GLY A 62 -25.19 2.40 -11.43
CA GLY A 62 -24.91 0.99 -11.10
C GLY A 62 -23.42 0.63 -11.07
N ASP A 63 -22.55 1.43 -11.68
CA ASP A 63 -21.10 1.33 -11.44
C ASP A 63 -20.82 1.85 -10.03
N GLY A 64 -20.13 1.06 -9.22
CA GLY A 64 -19.62 1.53 -7.92
C GLY A 64 -18.68 2.73 -8.08
N ASP A 65 -18.08 3.17 -6.97
CA ASP A 65 -17.15 4.31 -6.99
C ASP A 65 -15.96 4.05 -7.94
N SER A 66 -15.97 4.73 -9.09
CA SER A 66 -14.96 4.59 -10.14
C SER A 66 -13.62 5.21 -9.73
N SER A 67 -13.60 6.00 -8.65
CA SER A 67 -12.35 6.53 -8.10
C SER A 67 -11.38 5.41 -7.71
N ARG A 68 -11.88 4.21 -7.37
CA ARG A 68 -11.08 3.03 -7.01
C ARG A 68 -10.14 2.57 -8.14
N TYR A 69 -10.50 2.83 -9.39
CA TYR A 69 -9.68 2.51 -10.57
C TYR A 69 -8.62 3.57 -10.91
N SER A 70 -8.61 4.69 -10.18
CA SER A 70 -7.77 5.85 -10.52
C SER A 70 -6.78 6.25 -9.42
N VAL A 71 -6.64 5.40 -8.40
CA VAL A 71 -5.73 5.65 -7.29
C VAL A 71 -4.75 4.51 -7.17
N GLY A 72 -3.49 4.86 -7.40
CA GLY A 72 -2.39 3.91 -7.34
C GLY A 72 -1.93 3.61 -5.93
N GLY A 73 -1.04 2.64 -5.85
CA GLY A 73 -0.38 2.25 -4.63
C GLY A 73 0.43 0.98 -4.79
N TYR A 74 0.74 0.34 -3.66
CA TYR A 74 1.68 -0.77 -3.61
C TYR A 74 1.03 -2.02 -3.05
N LEU A 75 1.21 -3.14 -3.75
CA LEU A 75 1.13 -4.46 -3.15
C LEU A 75 2.46 -4.72 -2.45
N ARG A 76 2.45 -4.92 -1.14
CA ARG A 76 3.65 -5.23 -0.36
C ARG A 76 3.51 -6.58 0.31
N VAL A 77 4.60 -7.34 0.31
CA VAL A 77 4.71 -8.64 0.97
C VAL A 77 5.74 -8.53 2.07
N PHE A 78 5.41 -9.06 3.23
CA PHE A 78 6.22 -9.03 4.42
C PHE A 78 6.35 -10.42 5.02
N LYS A 79 7.41 -10.65 5.78
CA LYS A 79 7.48 -11.73 6.77
C LYS A 79 6.54 -11.41 7.94
N ALA A 80 6.16 -12.42 8.73
CA ALA A 80 5.35 -12.26 9.91
C ALA A 80 5.92 -11.27 10.95
N ASP A 81 7.24 -11.12 10.99
CA ASP A 81 7.96 -10.15 11.84
C ASP A 81 7.88 -8.69 11.34
N GLY A 82 7.26 -8.46 10.17
CA GLY A 82 7.12 -7.14 9.55
C GLY A 82 8.25 -6.75 8.60
N THR A 83 9.23 -7.63 8.34
CA THR A 83 10.29 -7.38 7.36
C THR A 83 9.74 -7.38 5.95
N LEU A 84 9.97 -6.31 5.19
CA LEU A 84 9.56 -6.23 3.79
C LEU A 84 10.34 -7.23 2.93
N VAL A 85 9.63 -8.11 2.23
CA VAL A 85 10.17 -9.06 1.25
C VAL A 85 10.24 -8.43 -0.12
N GLY A 86 9.15 -7.78 -0.53
CA GLY A 86 9.05 -7.18 -1.86
C GLY A 86 7.81 -6.30 -1.99
N GLN A 87 7.83 -5.47 -3.03
CA GLN A 87 6.71 -4.60 -3.37
C GLN A 87 6.55 -4.44 -4.87
N SER A 88 5.31 -4.20 -5.31
CA SER A 88 4.98 -3.87 -6.69
C SER A 88 3.96 -2.74 -6.73
N TYR A 89 4.10 -1.81 -7.68
CA TYR A 89 3.19 -0.68 -7.84
C TYR A 89 2.06 -1.02 -8.81
N ASP A 90 0.83 -0.63 -8.48
CA ASP A 90 -0.33 -0.71 -9.37
C ASP A 90 -1.08 0.63 -9.42
N GLY A 91 -1.60 0.99 -10.59
CA GLY A 91 -2.38 2.22 -10.80
C GLY A 91 -3.80 2.18 -10.23
N CYS A 92 -4.33 1.00 -9.92
CA CYS A 92 -5.65 0.77 -9.34
C CYS A 92 -5.59 -0.25 -8.18
N ILE A 93 -4.66 -0.02 -7.24
CA ILE A 93 -4.39 -0.92 -6.11
C ILE A 93 -5.65 -1.35 -5.32
N ALA A 94 -6.68 -0.50 -5.30
CA ALA A 94 -7.92 -0.78 -4.56
C ALA A 94 -8.74 -1.95 -5.14
N VAL A 95 -8.55 -2.30 -6.41
CA VAL A 95 -9.25 -3.39 -7.11
C VAL A 95 -8.32 -4.54 -7.51
N VAL A 96 -7.03 -4.48 -7.19
CA VAL A 96 -6.09 -5.57 -7.44
C VAL A 96 -6.55 -6.83 -6.69
N GLU A 97 -6.76 -7.93 -7.39
CA GLU A 97 -6.95 -9.25 -6.79
C GLU A 97 -5.59 -9.88 -6.53
N VAL A 98 -5.45 -10.61 -5.41
CA VAL A 98 -4.15 -11.14 -4.95
C VAL A 98 -4.32 -12.61 -4.63
N PHE A 99 -3.36 -13.42 -5.08
CA PHE A 99 -3.36 -14.87 -4.91
C PHE A 99 -2.02 -15.33 -4.32
N TRP A 100 -2.11 -16.27 -3.39
CA TRP A 100 -0.95 -16.97 -2.85
C TRP A 100 -0.56 -18.13 -3.77
N TYR A 101 0.74 -18.24 -4.03
CA TYR A 101 1.39 -19.40 -4.63
C TYR A 101 2.36 -20.01 -3.61
N ASP A 102 2.89 -21.19 -3.89
CA ASP A 102 3.81 -21.88 -2.97
C ASP A 102 5.09 -21.07 -2.71
N ASP A 103 5.58 -20.37 -3.73
CA ASP A 103 6.84 -19.63 -3.74
C ASP A 103 6.69 -18.15 -4.09
N ALA A 104 5.46 -17.64 -4.23
CA ALA A 104 5.22 -16.27 -4.66
C ALA A 104 3.87 -15.71 -4.19
N VAL A 105 3.74 -14.39 -4.25
CA VAL A 105 2.45 -13.69 -4.23
C VAL A 105 2.24 -13.06 -5.59
N GLY A 106 1.14 -13.42 -6.26
CA GLY A 106 0.74 -12.78 -7.51
C GLY A 106 -0.46 -11.87 -7.31
N GLY A 107 -0.60 -10.89 -8.20
CA GLY A 107 -1.79 -10.05 -8.22
C GLY A 107 -2.11 -9.53 -9.61
N PHE A 108 -3.40 -9.28 -9.83
CA PHE A 108 -3.94 -8.82 -11.11
C PHE A 108 -4.83 -7.60 -10.88
N GLY A 109 -4.54 -6.52 -11.59
CA GLY A 109 -5.35 -5.30 -11.58
C GLY A 109 -5.10 -4.49 -12.85
N CYS A 110 -4.55 -3.28 -12.71
CA CYS A 110 -4.16 -2.47 -13.86
C CYS A 110 -2.84 -2.96 -14.47
N SER A 111 -2.07 -3.72 -13.71
CA SER A 111 -0.86 -4.41 -14.15
C SER A 111 -0.82 -5.79 -13.51
N GLU A 112 0.06 -6.65 -14.04
CA GLU A 112 0.37 -7.94 -13.43
C GLU A 112 1.47 -7.76 -12.38
N HIS A 113 1.35 -8.48 -11.26
CA HIS A 113 2.31 -8.47 -10.17
C HIS A 113 2.73 -9.89 -9.85
N LEU A 114 4.02 -10.08 -9.64
CA LEU A 114 4.58 -11.29 -9.08
C LEU A 114 5.72 -10.92 -8.13
N ILE A 115 5.60 -11.31 -6.86
CA ILE A 115 6.59 -11.08 -5.82
C ILE A 115 7.03 -12.44 -5.30
N ALA A 116 8.24 -12.86 -5.66
CA ALA A 116 8.82 -14.11 -5.19
C ALA A 116 9.06 -14.08 -3.68
N LEU A 117 8.74 -15.18 -3.02
CA LEU A 117 9.02 -15.41 -1.61
C LEU A 117 10.41 -16.01 -1.47
N PRO A 118 11.19 -15.60 -0.46
CA PRO A 118 12.43 -16.27 -0.14
C PRO A 118 12.12 -17.72 0.25
N THR A 119 12.93 -18.66 -0.22
CA THR A 119 12.82 -20.08 0.11
C THR A 119 12.72 -20.25 1.63
N LYS A 120 11.69 -20.97 2.09
CA LYS A 120 11.54 -21.33 3.49
C LYS A 120 12.81 -22.07 3.91
N ALA A 121 13.52 -21.55 4.91
CA ALA A 121 14.59 -22.31 5.53
C ALA A 121 13.96 -23.58 6.09
N THR A 122 14.22 -24.70 5.44
CA THR A 122 13.77 -26.01 5.89
C THR A 122 14.57 -26.31 7.15
N THR A 123 14.03 -26.02 8.33
CA THR A 123 14.55 -26.62 9.56
C THR A 123 14.20 -28.10 9.49
N GLY A 124 15.20 -28.89 9.09
CA GLY A 124 15.18 -30.34 9.17
C GLY A 124 15.24 -30.85 10.60
#